data_AF-A0AAW3U418-F1
#
_entry.id   AF-A0AAW3U418-F1
#
_cell.length_a   1.000
_cell.length_b   1.000
_cell.length_c   1.000
_cell.angle_alpha   90.00
_cell.angle_beta   90.00
_cell.angle_gamma   90.00
#
_symmetry.space_group_name_H-M   'P 1'
#
loop_
_entity.id
_entity.type
_entity.pdbx_description
1 polymer ?
#
loop_
_entity_poly.entity_id
_entity_poly.type
_entity_poly.pdbx_seq_one_letter_code
_entity_poly.pdbx_strand_id
1 'polypeptide(L)'
;MRPIILIASLMLALLVGCKRHEAPVPEDPGTTAVKSALYQAPAQPLVAGGSCALDSVDGAPAANASVKAGAGSLFAGWMGDAQKQVPEKAMLIFKGQTQSYQYPLRAKGERQDVVAALGAPGLAMSGYNVVLSLKGIAPGKYFLSIINNEEPATECNLNIELTVIN
;
A
#
# COMPACT_ATOMS: atom_id res chain seq x y z
N MET A 1 -32.23 -19.05 68.38
CA MET A 1 -33.37 -19.70 67.69
C MET A 1 -33.99 -18.67 66.75
N ARG A 2 -34.31 -19.07 65.50
CA ARG A 2 -34.85 -18.29 64.35
C ARG A 2 -33.84 -17.42 63.56
N PRO A 3 -33.99 -17.25 62.22
CA PRO A 3 -33.49 -18.22 61.24
C PRO A 3 -32.66 -17.60 60.09
N ILE A 4 -32.06 -18.52 59.34
CA ILE A 4 -31.20 -18.40 58.15
C ILE A 4 -31.95 -17.76 56.98
N ILE A 5 -31.31 -16.79 56.32
CA ILE A 5 -31.67 -16.34 54.96
C ILE A 5 -30.50 -16.64 54.04
N LEU A 6 -30.72 -17.60 53.13
CA LEU A 6 -29.89 -17.88 51.98
C LEU A 6 -29.96 -16.72 50.99
N ILE A 7 -28.80 -16.22 50.56
CA ILE A 7 -28.66 -15.54 49.27
C ILE A 7 -27.52 -16.23 48.54
N ALA A 8 -27.89 -17.14 47.64
CA ALA A 8 -27.00 -17.78 46.69
C ALA A 8 -26.67 -16.76 45.59
N SER A 9 -25.50 -16.13 45.68
CA SER A 9 -24.98 -15.25 44.62
C SER A 9 -24.37 -16.11 43.51
N LEU A 10 -25.14 -16.29 42.45
CA LEU A 10 -24.73 -16.90 41.20
C LEU A 10 -23.72 -15.98 40.50
N MET A 11 -22.41 -16.21 40.66
CA MET A 11 -21.38 -15.52 39.87
C MET A 11 -21.37 -16.11 38.46
N LEU A 12 -21.96 -15.36 37.53
CA LEU A 12 -21.97 -15.65 36.10
C LEU A 12 -20.58 -15.30 35.52
N ALA A 13 -19.80 -16.32 35.14
CA ALA A 13 -18.54 -16.17 34.46
C ALA A 13 -18.76 -15.67 33.02
N LEU A 14 -18.56 -14.38 32.78
CA LEU A 14 -18.49 -13.80 31.43
C LEU A 14 -17.08 -14.03 30.87
N LEU A 15 -16.87 -15.19 30.26
CA LEU A 15 -15.78 -15.41 29.31
C LEU A 15 -16.06 -14.56 28.07
N VAL A 16 -15.60 -13.31 28.07
CA VAL A 16 -15.50 -12.51 26.85
C VAL A 16 -14.35 -13.11 26.04
N GLY A 17 -14.69 -14.09 25.22
CA GLY A 17 -13.78 -14.57 24.18
C GLY A 17 -13.45 -13.41 23.26
N CYS A 18 -12.19 -12.96 23.28
CA CYS A 18 -11.63 -12.19 22.18
C CYS A 18 -11.73 -13.06 20.92
N LYS A 19 -12.83 -12.92 20.19
CA LYS A 19 -12.88 -13.32 18.79
C LYS A 19 -11.75 -12.56 18.13
N ARG A 20 -10.65 -13.26 17.82
CA ARG A 20 -9.69 -12.80 16.83
C ARG A 20 -10.53 -12.50 15.60
N HIS A 21 -10.71 -11.22 15.32
CA HIS A 21 -11.18 -10.79 14.01
C HIS A 21 -9.99 -11.10 13.10
N GLU A 22 -9.88 -12.36 12.66
CA GLU A 22 -9.09 -12.66 11.49
C GLU A 22 -9.68 -11.80 10.40
N ALA A 23 -8.91 -10.80 9.97
CA ALA A 23 -9.22 -10.04 8.78
C ALA A 23 -9.51 -11.08 7.68
N PRO A 24 -10.59 -10.92 6.90
CA PRO A 24 -10.81 -11.76 5.75
C PRO A 24 -9.54 -11.73 4.91
N VAL A 25 -8.87 -12.88 4.76
CA VAL A 25 -7.84 -13.05 3.73
C VAL A 25 -8.60 -12.94 2.42
N PRO A 26 -8.33 -11.95 1.55
CA PRO A 26 -8.96 -11.91 0.25
C PRO A 26 -8.46 -13.12 -0.55
N GLU A 27 -9.31 -14.15 -0.70
CA GLU A 27 -9.11 -15.22 -1.68
C GLU A 27 -9.56 -14.71 -3.06
N ASP A 28 -8.61 -14.37 -3.94
CA ASP A 28 -8.49 -14.87 -5.32
C ASP A 28 -7.22 -14.29 -6.01
N PRO A 29 -6.24 -15.12 -6.43
CA PRO A 29 -5.11 -14.71 -7.27
C PRO A 29 -5.49 -14.30 -8.72
N GLY A 30 -6.78 -14.15 -9.02
CA GLY A 30 -7.33 -13.63 -10.28
C GLY A 30 -7.15 -12.12 -10.53
N THR A 31 -6.44 -11.38 -9.67
CA THR A 31 -6.03 -10.01 -10.02
C THR A 31 -4.97 -10.09 -11.12
N THR A 32 -5.38 -9.87 -12.37
CA THR A 32 -4.45 -9.82 -13.52
C THR A 32 -3.30 -8.87 -13.18
N ALA A 33 -2.08 -9.42 -13.12
CA ALA A 33 -0.91 -8.65 -12.76
C ALA A 33 -0.75 -7.46 -13.71
N VAL A 34 -0.61 -6.26 -13.13
CA VAL A 34 -0.47 -5.01 -13.87
C VAL A 34 0.87 -5.03 -14.61
N LYS A 35 0.83 -4.80 -15.92
CA LYS A 35 2.03 -4.77 -16.77
C LYS A 35 2.73 -3.42 -16.66
N SER A 36 4.05 -3.45 -16.74
CA SER A 36 4.86 -2.25 -16.87
C SER A 36 4.81 -1.66 -18.28
N ALA A 37 5.02 -0.36 -18.36
CA ALA A 37 5.55 0.30 -19.55
C ALA A 37 6.94 0.90 -19.24
N LEU A 38 7.69 1.27 -20.29
CA LEU A 38 8.88 2.10 -20.09
C LEU A 38 8.47 3.46 -19.53
N TYR A 39 9.23 3.94 -18.56
CA TYR A 39 9.08 5.28 -18.04
C TYR A 39 10.08 6.20 -18.74
N GLN A 40 9.55 7.24 -19.38
CA GLN A 40 10.33 8.34 -19.92
C GLN A 40 10.19 9.51 -18.94
N ALA A 41 11.30 9.93 -18.34
CA ALA A 41 11.29 11.07 -17.45
C ALA A 41 10.84 12.33 -18.22
N PRO A 42 10.01 13.20 -17.61
CA PRO A 42 9.65 14.46 -18.23
C PRO A 42 10.88 15.35 -18.41
N ALA A 43 10.84 16.23 -19.42
CA ALA A 43 11.94 17.15 -19.73
C ALA A 43 12.23 18.14 -18.59
N GLN A 44 11.22 18.45 -17.78
CA GLN A 44 11.35 19.26 -16.58
C GLN A 44 11.15 18.39 -15.34
N PRO A 45 11.91 18.61 -14.25
CA PRO A 45 11.71 17.89 -13.00
C PRO A 45 10.29 18.08 -12.47
N LEU A 46 9.68 17.00 -11.98
CA LEU A 46 8.42 17.09 -11.27
C LEU A 46 8.63 17.76 -9.92
N VAL A 47 7.66 18.58 -9.52
CA VAL A 47 7.67 19.18 -8.19
C VAL A 47 7.32 18.10 -7.16
N ALA A 48 8.01 18.12 -6.03
CA ALA A 48 7.66 17.25 -4.92
C ALA A 48 6.23 17.57 -4.43
N GLY A 49 5.41 16.55 -4.24
CA GLY A 49 4.04 16.75 -3.81
C GLY A 49 3.37 15.47 -3.34
N GLY A 50 2.25 15.65 -2.67
CA GLY A 50 1.49 14.54 -2.09
C GLY A 50 2.13 13.91 -0.87
N SER A 51 1.59 12.77 -0.49
CA SER A 51 2.06 11.94 0.61
C SER A 51 1.78 10.48 0.27
N CYS A 52 2.75 9.61 0.47
CA CYS A 52 2.64 8.21 0.05
C CYS A 52 3.54 7.33 0.90
N ALA A 53 3.20 6.05 0.94
CA ALA A 53 4.08 5.02 1.48
C ALA A 53 3.87 3.70 0.75
N LEU A 54 4.95 2.91 0.69
CA LEU A 54 4.91 1.50 0.36
C LEU A 54 5.08 0.74 1.66
N ASP A 55 4.01 0.11 2.13
CA ASP A 55 3.98 -0.52 3.44
C ASP A 55 4.59 -1.93 3.36
N SER A 56 4.23 -2.69 2.32
CA SER A 56 4.72 -4.05 2.14
C SER A 56 4.89 -4.47 0.68
N VAL A 57 5.78 -5.46 0.49
CA VAL A 57 5.98 -6.21 -0.74
C VAL A 57 5.88 -7.69 -0.41
N ASP A 58 5.00 -8.41 -1.09
CA ASP A 58 4.71 -9.83 -0.85
C ASP A 58 4.41 -10.16 0.63
N GLY A 59 3.72 -9.22 1.32
CA GLY A 59 3.32 -9.34 2.72
C GLY A 59 4.41 -9.02 3.75
N ALA A 60 5.65 -8.76 3.33
CA ALA A 60 6.74 -8.34 4.19
C ALA A 60 6.94 -6.81 4.16
N PRO A 61 7.42 -6.17 5.24
CA PRO A 61 7.72 -4.73 5.23
C PRO A 61 8.60 -4.33 4.05
N ALA A 62 8.28 -3.21 3.40
CA ALA A 62 8.92 -2.82 2.14
C ALA A 62 10.40 -2.40 2.25
N ALA A 63 10.91 -2.21 3.48
CA ALA A 63 12.29 -1.82 3.71
C ALA A 63 13.26 -2.87 3.12
N ASN A 64 14.07 -2.45 2.14
CA ASN A 64 15.01 -3.31 1.39
C ASN A 64 14.34 -4.51 0.70
N ALA A 65 13.10 -4.35 0.24
CA ALA A 65 12.37 -5.40 -0.47
C ALA A 65 13.16 -5.90 -1.69
N SER A 66 13.06 -7.21 -1.93
CA SER A 66 13.62 -7.87 -3.10
C SER A 66 12.56 -8.72 -3.78
N VAL A 67 12.50 -8.65 -5.11
CA VAL A 67 11.47 -9.32 -5.92
C VAL A 67 12.10 -10.01 -7.13
N LYS A 68 11.47 -11.06 -7.63
CA LYS A 68 12.00 -11.84 -8.75
C LYS A 68 11.55 -11.30 -10.12
N ALA A 69 12.49 -11.05 -11.01
CA ALA A 69 12.23 -10.72 -12.40
C ALA A 69 11.37 -11.82 -13.06
N GLY A 70 10.46 -11.42 -13.96
CA GLY A 70 9.58 -12.36 -14.64
C GLY A 70 8.40 -12.89 -13.82
N ALA A 71 8.35 -12.62 -12.51
CA ALA A 71 7.27 -13.04 -11.62
C ALA A 71 6.21 -11.94 -11.40
N GLY A 72 5.14 -12.29 -10.70
CA GLY A 72 4.23 -11.31 -10.11
C GLY A 72 4.59 -11.08 -8.63
N SER A 73 4.55 -9.84 -8.16
CA SER A 73 4.71 -9.49 -6.74
C SER A 73 3.61 -8.52 -6.30
N LEU A 74 3.11 -8.69 -5.09
CA LEU A 74 2.10 -7.86 -4.48
C LEU A 74 2.75 -6.65 -3.80
N PHE A 75 2.35 -5.45 -4.19
CA PHE A 75 2.77 -4.19 -3.57
C PHE A 75 1.57 -3.57 -2.87
N ALA A 76 1.74 -3.23 -1.59
CA ALA A 76 0.67 -2.65 -0.77
C ALA A 76 1.15 -1.37 -0.09
N GLY A 77 0.29 -0.37 -0.03
CA GLY A 77 0.63 0.94 0.51
C GLY A 77 -0.54 1.91 0.45
N TRP A 78 -0.22 3.20 0.46
CA TRP A 78 -1.18 4.27 0.29
C TRP A 78 -0.60 5.47 -0.45
N MET A 79 -1.46 6.28 -1.04
CA MET A 79 -1.08 7.51 -1.74
C MET A 79 -2.14 8.59 -1.62
N GLY A 80 -1.68 9.83 -1.57
CA GLY A 80 -2.48 11.05 -1.63
C GLY A 80 -1.76 12.13 -2.42
N ASP A 81 -2.54 12.99 -3.06
CA ASP A 81 -2.06 14.18 -3.77
C ASP A 81 -1.71 15.33 -2.81
N ALA A 82 -1.26 16.46 -3.37
CA ALA A 82 -0.89 17.64 -2.59
C ALA A 82 -2.09 18.31 -1.88
N GLN A 83 -3.31 18.02 -2.33
CA GLN A 83 -4.59 18.50 -1.78
C GLN A 83 -5.18 17.53 -0.75
N LYS A 84 -4.41 16.50 -0.37
CA LYS A 84 -4.82 15.45 0.56
C LYS A 84 -6.07 14.69 0.10
N GLN A 85 -6.21 14.51 -1.21
CA GLN A 85 -7.18 13.63 -1.83
C GLN A 85 -6.50 12.39 -2.39
N VAL A 86 -7.29 11.36 -2.69
CA VAL A 86 -6.81 10.22 -3.45
C VAL A 86 -6.66 10.66 -4.91
N PRO A 87 -5.45 10.56 -5.52
CA PRO A 87 -5.25 10.97 -6.90
C PRO A 87 -6.07 10.09 -7.85
N GLU A 88 -6.70 10.70 -8.85
CA GLU A 88 -7.48 9.96 -9.87
C GLU A 88 -6.56 9.17 -10.82
N LYS A 89 -5.38 9.72 -11.08
CA LYS A 89 -4.36 9.15 -11.97
C LYS A 89 -3.02 9.12 -11.26
N ALA A 90 -2.54 7.93 -10.96
CA ALA A 90 -1.22 7.73 -10.38
C ALA A 90 -0.43 6.65 -11.11
N MET A 91 0.89 6.79 -11.10
CA MET A 91 1.83 5.82 -11.63
C MET A 91 2.88 5.47 -10.58
N LEU A 92 3.10 4.18 -10.32
CA LEU A 92 4.26 3.71 -9.56
C LEU A 92 5.45 3.58 -10.51
N ILE A 93 6.55 4.26 -10.18
CA ILE A 93 7.75 4.35 -11.00
C ILE A 93 8.87 3.56 -10.34
N PHE A 94 9.50 2.71 -11.14
CA PHE A 94 10.74 2.01 -10.80
C PHE A 94 11.87 2.79 -11.48
N LYS A 95 12.56 3.66 -10.74
CA LYS A 95 13.65 4.47 -11.27
C LYS A 95 14.98 3.71 -11.20
N GLY A 96 15.38 3.12 -12.32
CA GLY A 96 16.65 2.42 -12.47
C GLY A 96 17.72 3.30 -13.11
N GLN A 97 18.99 2.91 -12.95
CA GLN A 97 20.12 3.67 -13.53
C GLN A 97 20.16 3.63 -15.05
N THR A 98 19.86 2.47 -15.65
CA THR A 98 19.87 2.27 -17.11
C THR A 98 18.49 2.43 -17.72
N GLN A 99 17.47 1.90 -17.05
CA GLN A 99 16.10 1.89 -17.55
C GLN A 99 15.13 2.07 -16.40
N SER A 100 14.06 2.82 -16.64
CA SER A 100 12.99 3.01 -15.68
C SER A 100 11.68 2.47 -16.23
N TYR A 101 10.79 2.07 -15.32
CA TYR A 101 9.51 1.46 -15.65
C TYR A 101 8.40 2.15 -14.88
N GLN A 102 7.19 2.08 -15.41
CA GLN A 102 6.00 2.65 -14.78
C GLN A 102 4.84 1.65 -14.80
N TYR A 103 4.04 1.69 -13.74
CA TYR A 103 2.84 0.89 -13.57
C TYR A 103 1.66 1.81 -13.24
N PRO A 104 0.49 1.65 -13.88
CA PRO A 104 -0.71 2.34 -13.43
C PRO A 104 -1.07 1.88 -12.02
N LEU A 105 -1.31 2.86 -11.14
CA LEU A 105 -1.63 2.63 -9.74
C LEU A 105 -3.00 3.25 -9.44
N ARG A 106 -3.82 2.54 -8.67
CA ARG A 106 -5.14 3.01 -8.23
C ARG A 106 -5.34 2.65 -6.77
N ALA A 107 -5.85 3.60 -6.01
CA ALA A 107 -6.21 3.41 -4.62
C ALA A 107 -7.74 3.26 -4.49
N LYS A 108 -8.15 2.28 -3.69
CA LYS A 108 -9.55 1.97 -3.34
C LYS A 108 -9.66 1.26 -1.98
N GLY A 109 -8.56 1.12 -1.26
CA GLY A 109 -8.51 0.46 0.04
C GLY A 109 -8.73 1.47 1.16
N GLU A 110 -9.51 1.08 2.16
CA GLU A 110 -9.75 1.90 3.34
C GLU A 110 -8.47 2.08 4.16
N ARG A 111 -8.20 3.31 4.60
CA ARG A 111 -7.03 3.71 5.40
C ARG A 111 -7.39 4.77 6.44
N GLN A 112 -8.20 4.38 7.42
CA GLN A 112 -8.58 5.28 8.52
C GLN A 112 -7.39 5.65 9.43
N ASP A 113 -6.37 4.80 9.47
CA ASP A 113 -5.09 5.08 10.11
C ASP A 113 -4.38 6.28 9.47
N VAL A 114 -4.38 6.35 8.13
CA VAL A 114 -3.81 7.49 7.38
C VAL A 114 -4.62 8.76 7.61
N VAL A 115 -5.96 8.66 7.61
CA VAL A 115 -6.84 9.79 7.94
C VAL A 115 -6.51 10.36 9.32
N ALA A 116 -6.40 9.49 10.33
CA ALA A 116 -6.10 9.88 11.69
C ALA A 116 -4.70 10.49 11.83
N ALA A 117 -3.70 9.89 11.19
CA ALA A 117 -2.31 10.35 11.27
C ALA A 117 -2.07 11.70 10.58
N LEU A 118 -2.76 11.96 9.45
CA LEU A 118 -2.53 13.15 8.62
C LEU A 118 -3.61 14.24 8.78
N GLY A 119 -4.66 13.96 9.56
CA GLY A 119 -5.82 14.85 9.71
C GLY A 119 -6.49 15.12 8.36
N ALA A 120 -6.63 14.08 7.53
CA ALA A 120 -6.93 14.21 6.10
C ALA A 120 -8.09 13.29 5.67
N PRO A 121 -9.36 13.70 5.84
CA PRO A 121 -10.52 12.86 5.54
C PRO A 121 -10.59 12.38 4.08
N GLY A 122 -10.08 13.18 3.13
CA GLY A 122 -10.01 12.83 1.71
C GLY A 122 -9.14 11.61 1.40
N LEU A 123 -8.32 11.15 2.35
CA LEU A 123 -7.45 9.98 2.21
C LEU A 123 -8.06 8.68 2.75
N ALA A 124 -9.35 8.68 3.09
CA ALA A 124 -10.04 7.50 3.61
C ALA A 124 -9.90 6.26 2.70
N MET A 125 -9.81 6.45 1.39
CA MET A 125 -9.70 5.39 0.38
C MET A 125 -8.32 5.33 -0.30
N SER A 126 -7.28 5.86 0.38
CA SER A 126 -5.92 6.01 -0.17
C SER A 126 -5.14 4.71 -0.32
N GLY A 127 -5.63 3.60 0.24
CA GLY A 127 -4.96 2.31 0.22
C GLY A 127 -4.92 1.69 -1.18
N TYR A 128 -3.80 1.07 -1.53
CA TYR A 128 -3.67 0.24 -2.71
C TYR A 128 -3.11 -1.13 -2.35
N ASN A 129 -3.55 -2.15 -3.09
CA ASN A 129 -2.99 -3.50 -3.14
C ASN A 129 -2.94 -3.89 -4.62
N VAL A 130 -1.73 -4.04 -5.18
CA VAL A 130 -1.56 -4.27 -6.61
C VAL A 130 -0.56 -5.38 -6.86
N VAL A 131 -0.95 -6.38 -7.65
CA VAL A 131 -0.01 -7.37 -8.18
C VAL A 131 0.65 -6.78 -9.41
N LEU A 132 1.96 -6.55 -9.36
CA LEU A 132 2.75 -6.05 -10.48
C LEU A 132 3.38 -7.22 -11.23
N SER A 133 3.29 -7.23 -12.55
CA SER A 133 4.07 -8.14 -13.38
C SER A 133 5.48 -7.58 -13.56
N LEU A 134 6.48 -8.35 -13.17
CA LEU A 134 7.90 -8.03 -13.34
C LEU A 134 8.47 -8.65 -14.63
N LYS A 135 7.60 -9.09 -15.55
CA LYS A 135 8.02 -9.59 -16.86
C LYS A 135 8.62 -8.46 -17.70
N GLY A 136 9.87 -8.63 -18.12
CA GLY A 136 10.61 -7.64 -18.90
C GLY A 136 11.26 -6.53 -18.06
N ILE A 137 11.20 -6.64 -16.73
CA ILE A 137 11.95 -5.79 -15.82
C ILE A 137 13.36 -6.36 -15.69
N ALA A 138 14.37 -5.54 -15.98
CA ALA A 138 15.76 -5.95 -15.83
C ALA A 138 16.11 -6.12 -14.33
N PRO A 139 16.89 -7.15 -13.96
CA PRO A 139 17.46 -7.23 -12.62
C PRO A 139 18.29 -5.98 -12.29
N GLY A 140 18.24 -5.53 -11.04
CA GLY A 140 18.94 -4.33 -10.61
C GLY A 140 18.25 -3.61 -9.45
N LYS A 141 18.81 -2.46 -9.07
CA LYS A 141 18.27 -1.60 -8.02
C LYS A 141 17.41 -0.50 -8.61
N TYR A 142 16.27 -0.25 -7.97
CA TYR A 142 15.31 0.78 -8.39
C TYR A 142 14.89 1.62 -7.19
N PHE A 143 14.97 2.95 -7.33
CA PHE A 143 14.31 3.84 -6.39
C PHE A 143 12.83 3.97 -6.76
N LEU A 144 11.95 3.80 -5.78
CA LEU A 144 10.52 3.82 -6.02
C LEU A 144 9.93 5.21 -5.77
N SER A 145 9.03 5.63 -6.66
CA SER A 145 8.22 6.83 -6.45
C SER A 145 6.82 6.70 -7.05
N ILE A 146 5.90 7.52 -6.59
CA ILE A 146 4.56 7.64 -7.16
C ILE A 146 4.43 9.00 -7.82
N ILE A 147 4.02 9.02 -9.08
CA ILE A 147 3.68 10.25 -9.80
C ILE A 147 2.17 10.40 -9.80
N ASN A 148 1.68 11.52 -9.26
CA ASN A 148 0.30 11.96 -9.43
C ASN A 148 0.22 12.68 -10.77
N ASN A 149 -0.38 12.04 -11.76
CA ASN A 149 -0.42 12.51 -13.14
C ASN A 149 -1.64 13.40 -13.40
N GLU A 150 -1.76 14.41 -12.56
CA GLU A 150 -2.73 15.51 -12.62
C GLU A 150 -2.01 16.79 -13.05
N GLU A 151 -2.71 17.92 -13.19
CA GLU A 151 -2.09 19.20 -13.56
C GLU A 151 -2.05 20.16 -12.36
N PRO A 152 -0.85 20.52 -11.85
CA PRO A 152 0.48 20.07 -12.27
C PRO A 152 0.83 18.65 -11.75
N ALA A 153 1.64 17.93 -12.52
CA ALA A 153 2.08 16.59 -12.12
C ALA A 153 3.07 16.71 -10.96
N THR A 154 2.89 15.88 -9.94
CA THR A 154 3.74 15.87 -8.75
C THR A 154 4.35 14.50 -8.52
N GLU A 155 5.50 14.48 -7.85
CA GLU A 155 6.17 13.25 -7.46
C GLU A 155 6.22 13.10 -5.94
N CYS A 156 5.77 11.95 -5.45
CA CYS A 156 5.96 11.50 -4.08
C CYS A 156 7.04 10.41 -4.04
N ASN A 157 8.17 10.71 -3.40
CA ASN A 157 9.26 9.76 -3.22
C ASN A 157 8.91 8.78 -2.08
N LEU A 158 8.95 7.48 -2.36
CA LEU A 158 8.66 6.44 -1.36
C LEU A 158 9.84 6.20 -0.41
N ASN A 159 11.03 6.71 -0.74
CA ASN A 159 12.28 6.48 -0.03
C ASN A 159 12.61 4.99 0.14
N ILE A 160 12.23 4.18 -0.86
CA ILE A 160 12.50 2.74 -0.93
C ILE A 160 13.44 2.45 -2.11
N GLU A 161 14.50 1.69 -1.83
CA GLU A 161 15.29 0.99 -2.85
C GLU A 161 14.78 -0.46 -2.95
N LEU A 162 14.25 -0.82 -4.12
CA LEU A 162 13.81 -2.19 -4.45
C LEU A 162 14.92 -2.89 -5.24
N THR A 163 15.23 -4.14 -4.87
CA THR A 163 16.14 -4.98 -5.65
C THR A 163 15.35 -6.00 -6.47
N VAL A 164 15.48 -5.96 -7.80
CA VAL A 164 14.96 -7.00 -8.70
C VAL A 164 16.06 -8.03 -8.94
N ILE A 165 15.82 -9.28 -8.57
CA ILE A 165 16.74 -10.41 -8.73
C ILE A 165 16.27 -11.36 -9.83
N ASN A 166 17.14 -12.28 -10.27
CA ASN A 166 16.80 -13.30 -11.29
C ASN A 166 15.96 -14.46 -10.75
#